data_AF-A0A2U9SHL0-F1
#
_entry.id   AF-A0A2U9SHL0-F1
#
_cell.length_a   1.000
_cell.length_b   1.000
_cell.length_c   1.000
_cell.angle_alpha   90.00
_cell.angle_beta   90.00
_cell.angle_gamma   90.00
#
_symmetry.space_group_name_H-M   'P 1'
#
loop_
_entity.id
_entity.type
_entity.pdbx_description
1 polymer ?
#
loop_
_entity_poly.entity_id
_entity_poly.type
_entity_poly.pdbx_seq_one_letter_code
_entity_poly.pdbx_strand_id
1 'polypeptide(L)'
;MPISFHTSAAPARTIACGSWCAGLLARWRSRRQMQALAALEPLDRRAVLQDAGLTEGDLPALARGGHVQSLLPAALALHGLDGTTLEAEQGNVMRDLARVCMHCRKARACALLLAGGNREDHGSICPNAPTMDSLDQH
;
A
#
# COMPACT_ATOMS: atom_id res chain seq x y z
N MET A 1 -32.73 10.34 -50.50
CA MET A 1 -31.77 10.94 -49.55
C MET A 1 -32.37 10.90 -48.15
N PRO A 2 -31.84 10.11 -47.20
CA PRO A 2 -32.09 10.34 -45.78
C PRO A 2 -30.89 11.03 -45.13
N ILE A 3 -31.16 12.05 -44.31
CA ILE A 3 -30.16 12.74 -43.49
C ILE A 3 -30.00 11.94 -42.20
N SER A 4 -28.81 11.40 -41.96
CA SER A 4 -28.45 10.77 -40.69
C SER A 4 -28.19 11.83 -39.63
N PHE A 5 -28.95 11.81 -38.54
CA PHE A 5 -28.61 12.56 -37.33
C PHE A 5 -27.69 11.70 -36.46
N HIS A 6 -26.42 12.09 -36.35
CA HIS A 6 -25.51 11.54 -35.34
C HIS A 6 -25.73 12.30 -34.03
N THR A 7 -26.40 11.66 -33.06
CA THR A 7 -26.42 12.14 -31.67
C THR A 7 -25.09 11.75 -31.01
N SER A 8 -24.16 12.70 -30.92
CA SER A 8 -22.98 12.58 -30.06
C SER A 8 -23.42 12.78 -28.61
N ALA A 9 -23.41 11.71 -27.82
CA ALA A 9 -23.59 11.80 -26.37
C ALA A 9 -22.24 12.15 -25.71
N ALA A 10 -22.15 13.35 -25.13
CA ALA A 10 -21.02 13.73 -24.28
C ALA A 10 -21.03 12.91 -22.97
N PRO A 11 -19.86 12.49 -22.43
CA PRO A 11 -19.83 11.74 -21.18
C PRO A 11 -20.14 12.64 -19.98
N ALA A 12 -21.06 12.17 -19.15
CA ALA A 12 -21.40 12.80 -17.87
C ALA A 12 -20.18 12.81 -16.95
N ARG A 13 -19.69 14.01 -16.61
CA ARG A 13 -18.72 14.22 -15.53
C ARG A 13 -19.45 14.04 -14.19
N THR A 14 -19.50 12.82 -13.68
CA THR A 14 -19.92 12.56 -12.30
C THR A 14 -18.84 13.01 -11.32
N ILE A 15 -19.26 13.83 -10.37
CA ILE A 15 -18.44 14.71 -9.55
C ILE A 15 -17.84 13.96 -8.36
N ALA A 16 -16.57 14.28 -8.09
CA ALA A 16 -15.64 13.78 -7.07
C ALA A 16 -16.04 13.92 -5.58
N CYS A 17 -17.31 14.18 -5.26
CA CYS A 17 -17.76 14.42 -3.87
C CYS A 17 -17.72 13.15 -3.00
N GLY A 18 -18.14 12.00 -3.55
CA GLY A 18 -18.12 10.72 -2.84
C GLY A 18 -16.71 10.24 -2.50
N SER A 19 -15.75 10.48 -3.39
CA SER A 19 -14.33 10.16 -3.20
C SER A 19 -13.71 11.00 -2.07
N TRP A 20 -14.05 12.28 -1.98
CA TRP A 20 -13.52 13.17 -0.95
C TRP A 20 -14.01 12.79 0.45
N CYS A 21 -15.31 12.56 0.63
CA CYS A 21 -15.86 12.10 1.90
C CYS A 21 -15.29 10.75 2.34
N ALA A 22 -15.15 9.80 1.40
CA ALA A 22 -14.55 8.49 1.67
C ALA A 22 -13.08 8.63 2.11
N GLY A 23 -12.28 9.46 1.42
CA GLY A 23 -10.89 9.73 1.77
C GLY A 23 -10.75 10.41 3.14
N LEU A 24 -11.62 11.37 3.45
CA LEU A 24 -11.64 12.04 4.76
C LEU A 24 -11.97 11.03 5.88
N LEU A 25 -12.97 10.18 5.67
CA LEU A 25 -13.40 9.17 6.62
C LEU A 25 -12.32 8.11 6.86
N ALA A 26 -11.67 7.63 5.81
CA ALA A 26 -10.53 6.71 5.91
C ALA A 26 -9.41 7.33 6.76
N ARG A 27 -9.03 8.59 6.48
CA ARG A 27 -7.98 9.30 7.23
C ARG A 27 -8.38 9.59 8.68
N TRP A 28 -9.66 9.83 8.96
CA TRP A 28 -10.15 9.94 10.33
C TRP A 28 -10.08 8.60 11.07
N ARG A 29 -10.53 7.50 10.45
CA ARG A 29 -10.46 6.15 11.03
C ARG A 29 -9.02 5.74 11.35
N SER A 30 -8.09 5.90 10.40
CA SER A 30 -6.68 5.56 10.62
C SER A 30 -6.07 6.36 11.78
N ARG A 31 -6.38 7.67 11.87
CA ARG A 31 -5.93 8.50 13.00
C ARG A 31 -6.52 8.04 14.33
N ARG A 32 -7.82 7.71 14.36
CA ARG A 32 -8.48 7.20 15.56
C ARG A 32 -7.92 5.85 16.02
N GLN A 33 -7.62 4.95 15.08
CA GLN A 33 -6.99 3.66 15.39
C GLN A 33 -5.59 3.85 15.98
N MET A 34 -4.78 4.74 15.42
CA MET A 34 -3.46 5.06 15.98
C MET A 34 -3.56 5.69 17.38
N GLN A 35 -4.54 6.57 17.61
CA GLN A 35 -4.78 7.13 18.95
C GLN A 35 -5.22 6.07 19.95
N ALA A 36 -6.11 5.14 19.53
CA ALA A 36 -6.55 4.04 20.38
C ALA A 36 -5.37 3.11 20.75
N LEU A 37 -4.53 2.76 19.79
CA LEU A 37 -3.31 1.97 20.03
C LEU A 37 -2.38 2.69 21.01
N ALA A 38 -2.15 4.00 20.83
CA ALA A 38 -1.31 4.79 21.72
C ALA A 38 -1.88 4.97 23.13
N ALA A 39 -3.20 4.87 23.30
CA ALA A 39 -3.89 5.00 24.58
C ALA A 39 -3.92 3.69 25.39
N LEU A 40 -3.52 2.55 24.81
CA LEU A 40 -3.38 1.29 25.54
C LEU A 40 -2.30 1.39 26.62
N GLU A 41 -2.48 0.61 27.69
CA GLU A 41 -1.46 0.41 28.71
C GLU A 41 -0.17 -0.13 28.05
N PRO A 42 1.03 0.27 28.48
CA PRO A 42 2.28 -0.14 27.84
C PRO A 42 2.45 -1.65 27.63
N LEU A 43 1.97 -2.49 28.56
CA LEU A 43 2.03 -3.94 28.39
C LEU A 43 1.09 -4.43 27.28
N ASP A 44 -0.17 -3.98 27.30
CA ASP A 44 -1.19 -4.32 26.30
C ASP A 44 -0.78 -3.85 24.91
N ARG A 45 -0.26 -2.62 24.78
CA ARG A 45 0.21 -2.08 23.51
C ARG A 45 1.34 -2.93 22.93
N ARG A 46 2.28 -3.36 23.78
CA ARG A 46 3.38 -4.23 23.37
C ARG A 46 2.89 -5.59 22.90
N ALA A 47 1.92 -6.19 23.60
CA ALA A 47 1.32 -7.45 23.20
C ALA A 47 0.65 -7.33 21.82
N VAL A 48 -0.18 -6.30 21.61
CA VAL A 48 -0.84 -6.02 20.32
C VAL A 48 0.18 -5.81 19.20
N LEU A 49 1.27 -5.09 19.46
CA LEU A 49 2.33 -4.91 18.46
C LEU A 49 3.05 -6.23 18.16
N GLN A 50 3.34 -7.04 19.18
CA GLN A 50 4.00 -8.33 19.03
C GLN A 50 3.15 -9.33 18.22
N ASP A 51 1.83 -9.34 18.42
CA ASP A 51 0.90 -10.15 17.62
C ASP A 51 0.96 -9.79 16.13
N ALA A 52 1.27 -8.52 15.83
CA ALA A 52 1.48 -8.02 14.48
C ALA A 52 2.93 -8.16 13.96
N GLY A 53 3.85 -8.73 14.75
CA GLY A 53 5.28 -8.82 14.41
C GLY A 53 6.03 -7.48 14.51
N LEU A 54 5.48 -6.52 15.25
CA LEU A 54 5.99 -5.17 15.43
C LEU A 54 6.52 -4.94 16.85
N THR A 55 7.29 -3.87 17.00
CA THR A 55 7.82 -3.37 18.27
C THR A 55 7.36 -1.92 18.50
N GLU A 56 7.49 -1.43 19.74
CA GLU A 56 7.22 -0.01 20.04
C GLU A 56 8.08 0.94 19.18
N GLY A 57 9.30 0.52 18.80
CA GLY A 57 10.17 1.28 17.92
C GLY A 57 9.63 1.45 16.49
N ASP A 58 8.67 0.62 16.10
CA ASP A 58 8.04 0.68 14.78
C ASP A 58 6.87 1.68 14.73
N LEU A 59 6.36 2.16 15.88
CA LEU A 59 5.24 3.11 15.95
C LEU A 59 5.41 4.38 15.07
N PRO A 60 6.59 5.04 15.02
CA PRO A 60 6.79 6.19 14.15
C PRO A 60 6.76 5.84 12.65
N ALA A 61 7.09 4.61 12.27
CA ALA A 61 6.99 4.13 10.90
C ALA A 61 5.55 3.75 10.58
N LEU A 62 4.85 3.07 11.49
CA LEU A 62 3.44 2.70 11.38
C LEU A 62 2.55 3.93 11.16
N ALA A 63 2.78 5.02 11.91
CA ALA A 63 2.07 6.28 11.73
C ALA A 63 2.22 6.90 10.32
N ARG A 64 3.29 6.55 9.59
CA ARG A 64 3.60 7.02 8.22
C ARG A 64 3.38 5.95 7.16
N GLY A 65 2.98 4.74 7.55
CA GLY A 65 2.87 3.55 6.72
C GLY A 65 1.66 3.52 5.78
N GLY A 66 0.89 4.60 5.66
CA GLY A 66 -0.32 4.63 4.82
C GLY A 66 -0.08 4.31 3.33
N HIS A 67 1.16 4.44 2.86
CA HIS A 67 1.55 4.10 1.49
C HIS A 67 1.64 2.59 1.23
N VAL A 68 1.82 1.76 2.27
CA VAL A 68 2.08 0.31 2.12
C VAL A 68 0.92 -0.38 1.41
N GLN A 69 -0.32 -0.06 1.79
CA GLN A 69 -1.53 -0.66 1.22
C GLN A 69 -1.66 -0.48 -0.30
N SER A 70 -1.13 0.62 -0.86
CA SER A 70 -1.19 0.87 -2.30
C SER A 70 0.10 0.51 -3.03
N LEU A 71 1.26 0.79 -2.42
CA LEU A 71 2.55 0.66 -3.10
C LEU A 71 3.10 -0.76 -3.05
N LEU A 72 2.91 -1.51 -1.96
CA LEU A 72 3.45 -2.86 -1.87
C LEU A 72 2.80 -3.83 -2.88
N PRO A 73 1.45 -3.89 -3.02
CA PRO A 73 0.83 -4.74 -4.04
C PRO A 73 1.25 -4.37 -5.46
N ALA A 74 1.37 -3.07 -5.76
CA ALA A 74 1.84 -2.61 -7.06
C ALA A 74 3.32 -2.97 -7.31
N ALA A 75 4.17 -2.90 -6.28
CA ALA A 75 5.56 -3.33 -6.35
C ALA A 75 5.69 -4.83 -6.61
N LEU A 76 4.89 -5.65 -5.92
CA LEU A 76 4.83 -7.10 -6.15
C LEU A 76 4.43 -7.40 -7.60
N ALA A 77 3.36 -6.75 -8.09
CA ALA A 77 2.90 -6.94 -9.46
C ALA A 77 3.94 -6.51 -10.52
N LEU A 78 4.66 -5.41 -10.30
CA LEU A 78 5.77 -4.99 -11.18
C LEU A 78 6.91 -6.03 -11.22
N HIS A 79 7.07 -6.77 -10.13
CA HIS A 79 8.07 -7.84 -9.98
C HIS A 79 7.53 -9.23 -10.37
N GLY A 80 6.33 -9.32 -10.96
CA GLY A 80 5.76 -10.60 -11.41
C GLY A 80 5.06 -11.40 -10.32
N LEU A 81 4.97 -10.89 -9.09
CA LEU A 81 4.41 -11.58 -7.94
C LEU A 81 2.93 -11.23 -7.72
N ASP A 82 2.10 -12.25 -7.54
CA ASP A 82 0.73 -12.07 -7.06
C ASP A 82 0.71 -11.96 -5.53
N GLY A 83 0.46 -10.75 -5.04
CA GLY A 83 0.39 -10.48 -3.60
C GLY A 83 -0.72 -11.23 -2.86
N THR A 84 -1.81 -11.59 -3.53
CA THR A 84 -2.91 -12.33 -2.90
C THR A 84 -2.54 -13.80 -2.69
N THR A 85 -1.91 -14.41 -3.69
CA THR A 85 -1.34 -15.75 -3.59
C THR A 85 -0.23 -15.80 -2.54
N LEU A 86 0.68 -14.80 -2.55
CA LEU A 86 1.76 -14.71 -1.56
C LEU A 86 1.23 -14.57 -0.13
N GLU A 87 0.16 -13.80 0.09
CA GLU A 87 -0.44 -13.66 1.41
C GLU A 87 -1.10 -14.97 1.89
N ALA A 88 -1.76 -15.70 1.00
CA ALA A 88 -2.41 -16.97 1.32
C ALA A 88 -1.40 -18.10 1.63
N GLU A 89 -0.31 -18.18 0.85
CA GLU A 89 0.67 -19.26 0.96
C GLU A 89 1.82 -18.94 1.93
N GLN A 90 2.23 -17.68 2.01
CA GLN A 90 3.43 -17.21 2.71
C GLN A 90 3.17 -15.90 3.47
N GLY A 91 2.09 -15.85 4.26
CA GLY A 91 1.67 -14.64 4.98
C GLY A 91 2.71 -14.07 5.98
N ASN A 92 3.69 -14.87 6.42
CA ASN A 92 4.87 -14.35 7.14
C ASN A 92 5.75 -13.47 6.25
N VAL A 93 6.05 -13.92 5.02
CA VAL A 93 6.85 -13.15 4.05
C VAL A 93 6.12 -11.86 3.68
N MET A 94 4.80 -11.91 3.45
CA MET A 94 4.00 -10.71 3.18
C MET A 94 4.06 -9.69 4.33
N ARG A 95 4.02 -10.16 5.60
CA ARG A 95 4.19 -9.29 6.77
C ARG A 95 5.57 -8.65 6.84
N ASP A 96 6.63 -9.41 6.53
CA ASP A 96 8.00 -8.88 6.52
C ASP A 96 8.18 -7.84 5.41
N LEU A 97 7.67 -8.10 4.20
CA LEU A 97 7.65 -7.15 3.11
C LEU A 97 6.88 -5.86 3.47
N ALA A 98 5.72 -5.99 4.12
CA ALA A 98 4.94 -4.87 4.61
C ALA A 98 5.69 -4.05 5.66
N ARG A 99 6.38 -4.72 6.59
CA ARG A 99 7.22 -4.05 7.59
C ARG A 99 8.35 -3.28 6.91
N VAL A 100 9.16 -3.91 6.07
CA VAL A 100 10.26 -3.23 5.35
C VAL A 100 9.73 -2.06 4.52
N CYS A 101 8.60 -2.24 3.83
CA CYS A 101 7.94 -1.18 3.07
C CYS A 101 7.54 0.00 3.98
N MET A 102 6.92 -0.27 5.13
CA MET A 102 6.51 0.74 6.11
C MET A 102 7.67 1.61 6.60
N HIS A 103 8.88 1.05 6.72
CA HIS A 103 10.09 1.78 7.09
C HIS A 103 10.73 2.57 5.92
N CYS A 104 10.32 2.30 4.67
CA CYS A 104 10.90 2.93 3.49
C CYS A 104 10.70 4.46 3.49
N ARG A 105 11.78 5.19 3.19
CA ARG A 105 11.77 6.65 3.07
C ARG A 105 11.60 7.13 1.62
N LYS A 106 11.57 6.22 0.64
CA LYS A 106 11.50 6.50 -0.80
C LYS A 106 10.10 6.30 -1.40
N ALA A 107 9.04 6.23 -0.59
CA ALA A 107 7.67 5.95 -1.04
C ALA A 107 7.19 6.86 -2.20
N ARG A 108 7.56 8.14 -2.21
CA ARG A 108 7.23 9.06 -3.31
C ARG A 108 7.92 8.68 -4.62
N ALA A 109 9.20 8.33 -4.57
CA ALA A 109 9.95 7.89 -5.74
C ALA A 109 9.44 6.52 -6.24
N CYS A 110 9.13 5.62 -5.30
CA CYS A 110 8.48 4.34 -5.60
C CYS A 110 7.18 4.53 -6.38
N ALA A 111 6.28 5.41 -5.92
CA ALA A 111 5.02 5.70 -6.63
C ALA A 111 5.24 6.22 -8.07
N LEU A 112 6.27 7.03 -8.31
CA LEU A 112 6.59 7.51 -9.66
C LEU A 112 7.11 6.39 -10.58
N LEU A 113 7.98 5.52 -10.05
CA LEU A 113 8.49 4.37 -10.81
C LEU A 113 7.41 3.32 -11.07
N LEU A 114 6.49 3.10 -10.13
CA LEU A 114 5.35 2.19 -10.34
C LEU A 114 4.35 2.70 -11.39
N ALA A 115 4.31 4.01 -11.66
CA ALA A 115 3.40 4.59 -12.63
C ALA A 115 3.89 4.47 -14.09
N GLY A 116 5.15 4.16 -14.33
CA GLY A 116 5.69 4.09 -15.70
C GLY A 116 7.17 3.71 -15.86
N GLY A 117 7.83 3.27 -14.79
CA GLY A 117 9.17 2.70 -14.83
C GLY A 117 9.14 1.18 -15.03
N ASN A 118 10.32 0.56 -15.04
CA ASN A 118 10.50 -0.89 -15.15
C ASN A 118 10.96 -1.50 -13.81
N ARG A 119 11.08 -2.83 -13.81
CA ARG A 119 11.50 -3.65 -12.67
C ARG A 119 12.89 -3.27 -12.17
N GLU A 120 13.83 -3.02 -13.09
CA GLU A 120 15.22 -2.68 -12.81
C GLU A 120 15.35 -1.32 -12.09
N ASP A 121 14.70 -0.28 -12.63
CA ASP A 121 14.70 1.07 -12.06
C ASP A 121 14.08 1.05 -10.66
N HIS A 122 12.94 0.37 -10.50
CA HIS A 122 12.31 0.19 -9.19
C HIS A 122 13.19 -0.60 -8.21
N GLY A 123 13.84 -1.65 -8.69
CA GLY A 123 14.75 -2.50 -7.92
C GLY A 123 15.91 -1.70 -7.31
N SER A 124 16.43 -0.71 -8.02
CA SER A 124 17.53 0.16 -7.53
C SER A 124 17.18 0.99 -6.28
N ILE A 125 15.89 1.20 -6.01
CA ILE A 125 15.44 2.02 -4.87
C ILE A 125 14.64 1.25 -3.82
N CYS A 126 14.04 0.11 -4.19
CA CYS A 126 13.12 -0.62 -3.35
C CYS A 126 13.87 -1.55 -2.39
N PRO A 127 13.75 -1.37 -1.06
CA PRO A 127 14.43 -2.24 -0.10
C PRO A 127 13.91 -3.69 -0.11
N ASN A 128 12.72 -3.94 -0.67
CA ASN A 128 12.15 -5.28 -0.81
C ASN A 128 12.59 -6.01 -2.09
N ALA A 129 13.26 -5.33 -3.04
CA ALA A 129 13.59 -5.92 -4.33
C ALA A 129 14.37 -7.25 -4.22
N PRO A 130 15.40 -7.38 -3.35
CA PRO A 130 16.13 -8.66 -3.23
C PRO A 130 15.24 -9.83 -2.78
N THR A 131 14.28 -9.57 -1.88
CA THR A 131 13.32 -10.58 -1.44
C THR A 131 12.34 -10.95 -2.55
N MET A 132 11.82 -9.96 -3.29
CA MET A 132 10.94 -10.21 -4.43
C MET A 132 11.65 -11.00 -5.54
N ASP A 133 12.90 -10.67 -5.84
CA ASP A 133 13.74 -11.42 -6.79
C ASP A 133 13.93 -12.88 -6.40
N SER A 134 14.00 -13.18 -5.09
CA SER A 134 14.16 -14.55 -4.59
C SER A 134 12.85 -15.35 -4.68
N LEU A 135 11.71 -14.67 -4.51
CA LEU A 135 10.38 -15.29 -4.61
C LEU A 135 9.99 -15.60 -6.05
N ASP A 136 10.37 -14.73 -7.00
CA ASP A 136 10.07 -14.85 -8.44
C ASP A 136 10.79 -16.04 -9.11
N GLN A 137 11.81 -16.60 -8.47
CA GLN A 137 12.58 -17.74 -8.96
C GLN A 137 12.01 -19.12 -8.58
N HIS A 138 10.86 -19.15 -7.88
CA HIS A 138 10.18 -20.36 -7.41
C HIS A 138 8.80 -20.50 -8.03
#